data_AF-A0A2U3C3Y3-F1
#
_entry.id   AF-A0A2U3C3Y3-F1
#
_cell.length_a   1.000
_cell.length_b   1.000
_cell.length_c   1.000
_cell.angle_alpha   90.00
_cell.angle_beta   90.00
_cell.angle_gamma   90.00
#
_symmetry.space_group_name_H-M   'P 1'
#
loop_
_entity.id
_entity.type
_entity.pdbx_description
1 polymer ?
#
loop_
_entity_poly.entity_id
_entity_poly.type
_entity_poly.pdbx_seq_one_letter_code
_entity_poly.pdbx_strand_id
1 'polypeptide(L)'
;MEDTEQRWSAEQVLAFAPDAASSRAGTKLGVPGPWSGTGTSEGCAPPGGGGPAGDDGRPDALMVWGLCRGSGKTPYRTVVDVAAPAFKCSCPSRKFPCKHALGLLLLWSQGREGGIEGAEAPEWVREWRAGRQASATRRRTPRAEVADPAAARRRAERRASRVASGAAELDQRLADTLRSGLASAGHEDRRIWQEVAARMVDAQAPGLASRARELAVIPGSGGDWPTRLLEEQSLLHLLARGYLGCDGLPEGLAATVRTRVGFTADTTELLAGPTVRDRWLVLSQQDSLDGQLTTRRIWLLGTERGRPALLLGFGAAGRTPELSLPVGRIVDAELAYHPAALPLRAALGPQHGAPEQGRIPAGVAVGDALGAYGEALRADPWLDEWPVVLGQVVPVPTPQGWQLADAEGDSALPVDPRRLDRPGLWRLAAVSGGAPVTVFGALGHRGFTPLTAWSPQAPGDPVRL
;
A
#
# COMPACT_ATOMS: atom_id res chain seq x y z
N MET A 1 -17.28 32.22 -23.40
CA MET A 1 -16.98 31.60 -22.10
C MET A 1 -15.95 30.54 -22.40
N GLU A 2 -14.71 30.82 -22.05
CA GLU A 2 -13.59 29.90 -22.25
C GLU A 2 -13.81 28.68 -21.35
N ASP A 3 -14.12 27.54 -21.95
CA ASP A 3 -13.98 26.23 -21.29
C ASP A 3 -12.52 26.10 -20.90
N THR A 4 -12.25 26.34 -19.62
CA THR A 4 -10.94 26.10 -19.05
C THR A 4 -10.82 24.58 -18.94
N GLU A 5 -10.21 23.92 -19.93
CA GLU A 5 -9.71 22.55 -19.79
C GLU A 5 -9.04 22.46 -18.42
N GLN A 6 -9.64 21.74 -17.47
CA GLN A 6 -9.18 21.75 -16.09
C GLN A 6 -7.92 20.86 -15.98
N ARG A 7 -6.80 21.44 -16.39
CA ARG A 7 -5.48 20.81 -16.31
C ARG A 7 -5.04 20.70 -14.86
N TRP A 8 -4.24 19.68 -14.56
CA TRP A 8 -3.67 19.55 -13.22
C TRP A 8 -2.68 20.68 -12.95
N SER A 9 -2.65 21.18 -11.71
CA SER A 9 -1.60 22.06 -11.25
C SER A 9 -0.27 21.30 -11.11
N ALA A 10 0.85 22.03 -11.12
CA ALA A 10 2.16 21.43 -10.87
C ALA A 10 2.20 20.71 -9.51
N GLU A 11 1.52 21.24 -8.49
CA GLU A 11 1.40 20.65 -7.17
C GLU A 11 0.65 19.30 -7.21
N GLN A 12 -0.45 19.21 -7.95
CA GLN A 12 -1.18 17.95 -8.17
C GLN A 12 -0.29 16.90 -8.84
N VAL A 13 0.51 17.28 -9.83
CA VAL A 13 1.46 16.37 -10.48
C VAL A 13 2.53 15.89 -9.49
N LEU A 14 3.11 16.81 -8.71
CA LEU A 14 4.18 16.49 -7.77
C LEU A 14 3.69 15.65 -6.58
N ALA A 15 2.40 15.68 -6.23
CA ALA A 15 1.81 14.79 -5.24
C ALA A 15 1.92 13.29 -5.64
N PHE A 16 2.09 12.97 -6.92
CA PHE A 16 2.38 11.60 -7.37
C PHE A 16 3.84 11.19 -7.24
N ALA A 17 4.76 12.12 -6.99
CA ALA A 17 6.17 11.78 -6.98
C ALA A 17 6.48 10.77 -5.87
N PRO A 18 7.27 9.72 -6.15
CA PRO A 18 7.61 8.71 -5.14
C PRO A 18 8.56 9.26 -4.06
N ASP A 19 9.37 10.27 -4.40
CA ASP A 19 10.28 10.97 -3.49
C ASP A 19 10.71 12.34 -4.03
N ALA A 20 11.33 13.16 -3.18
CA ALA A 20 11.78 14.50 -3.53
C ALA A 20 12.82 14.55 -4.66
N ALA A 21 13.63 13.50 -4.83
CA ALA A 21 14.60 13.46 -5.93
C ALA A 21 13.90 13.24 -7.28
N SER A 22 12.85 12.41 -7.31
CA SER A 22 11.97 12.24 -8.47
C SER A 22 11.21 13.52 -8.80
N SER A 23 10.70 14.26 -7.80
CA SER A 23 10.07 15.58 -8.01
C SER A 23 11.02 16.56 -8.70
N ARG A 24 12.23 16.72 -8.17
CA ARG A 24 13.25 17.61 -8.75
C ARG A 24 13.66 17.19 -10.16
N ALA A 25 13.84 15.89 -10.38
CA ALA A 25 14.22 15.36 -11.69
C ALA A 25 13.09 15.49 -12.72
N GLY A 26 11.83 15.30 -12.30
CA GLY A 26 10.65 15.51 -13.14
C GLY A 26 10.48 16.97 -13.53
N THR A 27 10.66 17.90 -12.57
CA THR A 27 10.60 19.35 -12.81
C THR A 27 11.58 19.79 -13.90
N LYS A 28 12.81 19.26 -13.89
CA LYS A 28 13.80 19.53 -14.95
C LYS A 28 13.37 19.04 -16.34
N LEU A 29 12.48 18.06 -16.41
CA LEU A 29 11.92 17.55 -17.67
C LEU A 29 10.59 18.22 -18.03
N GLY A 30 10.01 19.05 -17.17
CA GLY A 30 8.78 19.79 -17.43
C GLY A 30 9.00 21.01 -18.34
N VAL A 31 9.79 20.87 -19.40
CA VAL A 31 10.06 21.92 -20.40
C VAL A 31 10.00 21.29 -21.79
N PRO A 32 9.69 22.01 -22.88
CA PRO A 32 9.49 21.41 -24.20
C PRO A 32 10.72 20.69 -24.78
N GLY A 33 11.93 21.21 -24.56
CA GLY A 33 13.17 20.75 -25.21
C GLY A 33 13.45 19.23 -25.22
N PRO A 34 13.33 18.49 -24.11
CA PRO A 34 13.55 17.03 -24.09
C PRO A 34 12.44 16.20 -24.74
N TRP A 35 11.32 16.80 -25.15
CA TRP A 35 10.14 16.08 -25.65
C TRP A 35 9.95 16.22 -27.15
N SER A 36 9.44 15.16 -27.76
CA SER A 36 8.94 15.15 -29.14
C SER A 36 7.73 14.23 -29.25
N GLY A 37 6.97 14.35 -30.36
CA GLY A 37 5.79 13.52 -30.60
C GLY A 37 4.77 13.58 -29.44
N THR A 38 4.67 14.74 -28.79
CA THR A 38 3.73 14.98 -27.69
C THR A 38 2.34 15.16 -28.24
N GLY A 39 1.35 14.75 -27.46
CA GLY A 39 -0.04 15.00 -27.81
C GLY A 39 -0.96 14.67 -26.65
N THR A 40 -2.17 15.19 -26.76
CA THR A 40 -3.28 14.82 -25.89
C THR A 40 -4.50 14.43 -26.72
N SER A 41 -5.34 13.54 -26.19
CA SER A 41 -6.63 13.24 -26.77
C SER A 41 -7.64 12.93 -25.70
N GLU A 42 -8.82 13.51 -25.88
CA GLU A 42 -10.04 13.09 -25.23
C GLU A 42 -10.62 11.90 -26.00
N GLY A 43 -11.35 11.04 -25.31
CA GLY A 43 -11.73 9.73 -25.81
C GLY A 43 -12.75 9.75 -26.94
N CYS A 44 -12.36 10.02 -28.19
CA CYS A 44 -13.19 9.56 -29.32
C CYS A 44 -13.15 8.02 -29.38
N ALA A 45 -14.33 7.40 -29.36
CA ALA A 45 -14.52 5.99 -29.63
C ALA A 45 -13.78 5.58 -30.92
N PRO A 46 -13.31 4.31 -31.04
CA PRO A 46 -12.63 3.86 -32.25
C PRO A 46 -13.50 4.14 -33.49
N PRO A 47 -12.91 4.62 -34.60
CA PRO A 47 -13.68 4.85 -35.82
C PRO A 47 -14.23 3.51 -36.32
N GLY A 48 -15.56 3.33 -36.26
CA GLY A 48 -16.25 2.16 -36.81
C GLY A 48 -17.14 1.35 -35.85
N GLY A 49 -17.28 1.74 -34.58
CA GLY A 49 -18.20 1.07 -33.63
C GLY A 49 -19.45 1.89 -33.33
N GLY A 50 -20.47 1.84 -34.21
CA GLY A 50 -21.77 2.46 -34.00
C GLY A 50 -22.65 1.74 -32.97
N GLY A 51 -22.18 1.63 -31.72
CA GLY A 51 -23.01 1.27 -30.57
C GLY A 51 -23.44 2.53 -29.81
N PRO A 52 -24.61 2.54 -29.14
CA PRO A 52 -25.02 3.68 -28.33
C PRO A 52 -23.94 3.97 -27.27
N ALA A 53 -23.75 5.25 -26.96
CA ALA A 53 -22.88 5.72 -25.89
C ALA A 53 -23.05 4.82 -24.66
N GLY A 54 -21.94 4.19 -24.23
CA GLY A 54 -21.96 3.30 -23.09
C GLY A 54 -22.49 4.03 -21.86
N ASP A 55 -23.58 3.51 -21.30
CA ASP A 55 -24.23 3.93 -20.06
C ASP A 55 -23.38 3.55 -18.81
N ASP A 56 -22.04 3.63 -18.90
CA ASP A 56 -21.12 3.27 -17.82
C ASP A 56 -20.63 4.46 -17.00
N GLY A 57 -21.13 5.68 -17.28
CA GLY A 57 -20.91 6.88 -16.47
C GLY A 57 -19.44 7.27 -16.28
N ARG A 58 -18.55 6.75 -17.13
CA ARG A 58 -17.11 6.95 -17.00
C ARG A 58 -16.68 8.24 -17.71
N PRO A 59 -15.89 9.13 -17.07
CA PRO A 59 -15.41 10.34 -17.74
C PRO A 59 -14.59 9.97 -18.97
N ASP A 60 -14.70 10.77 -20.03
CA ASP A 60 -13.87 10.66 -21.23
C ASP A 60 -12.39 10.63 -20.82
N ALA A 61 -11.74 9.49 -21.07
CA ALA A 61 -10.37 9.33 -20.59
C ALA A 61 -9.43 10.27 -21.36
N LEU A 62 -8.92 11.29 -20.66
CA LEU A 62 -7.91 12.21 -21.19
C LEU A 62 -6.53 11.55 -21.14
N MET A 63 -5.98 11.32 -22.33
CA MET A 63 -4.67 10.71 -22.52
C MET A 63 -3.64 11.80 -22.82
N VAL A 64 -2.47 11.71 -22.20
CA VAL A 64 -1.31 12.58 -22.50
C VAL A 64 -0.12 11.69 -22.81
N TRP A 65 0.57 11.92 -23.92
CA TRP A 65 1.76 11.15 -24.32
C TRP A 65 2.90 12.02 -24.81
N GLY A 66 4.10 11.43 -24.84
CA GLY A 66 5.27 12.04 -25.43
C GLY A 66 6.47 11.09 -25.50
N LEU A 67 7.44 11.45 -26.33
CA LEU A 67 8.73 10.79 -26.48
C LEU A 67 9.80 11.63 -25.77
N CYS A 68 10.32 11.16 -24.63
CA CYS A 68 11.39 11.86 -23.93
C CYS A 68 12.76 11.40 -24.44
N ARG A 69 13.63 12.33 -24.83
CA ARG A 69 15.02 12.03 -25.17
C ARG A 69 15.75 11.48 -23.94
N GLY A 70 16.22 10.25 -24.03
CA GLY A 70 17.01 9.58 -23.00
C GLY A 70 18.51 9.62 -23.29
N SER A 71 19.29 8.91 -22.47
CA SER A 71 20.72 8.68 -22.72
C SER A 71 20.99 7.66 -23.83
N GLY A 72 19.98 6.92 -24.29
CA GLY A 72 20.07 5.94 -25.37
C GLY A 72 19.62 6.47 -26.73
N LYS A 73 19.74 5.63 -27.77
CA LYS A 73 19.33 5.95 -29.15
C LYS A 73 17.80 6.06 -29.32
N THR A 74 17.03 5.29 -28.53
CA THR A 74 15.57 5.26 -28.62
C THR A 74 14.95 6.14 -27.53
N PRO A 75 14.11 7.14 -27.88
CA PRO A 75 13.38 7.94 -26.90
C PRO A 75 12.46 7.07 -26.02
N TYR A 76 12.26 7.49 -24.77
CA TYR A 76 11.35 6.82 -23.86
C TYR A 76 9.90 7.21 -24.17
N ARG A 77 9.09 6.22 -24.53
CA ARG A 77 7.64 6.38 -24.71
C ARG A 77 7.00 6.55 -23.35
N THR A 78 6.32 7.67 -23.13
CA THR A 78 5.66 8.01 -21.88
C THR A 78 4.21 8.35 -22.16
N VAL A 79 3.29 7.73 -21.44
CA VAL A 79 1.85 7.98 -21.55
C VAL A 79 1.22 8.00 -20.17
N VAL A 80 0.23 8.87 -20.00
CA VAL A 80 -0.53 9.04 -18.78
C VAL A 80 -2.02 9.08 -19.12
N ASP A 81 -2.82 8.40 -18.32
CA ASP A 81 -4.27 8.59 -18.25
C ASP A 81 -4.54 9.51 -17.06
N VAL A 82 -5.09 10.70 -17.33
CA VAL A 82 -5.28 11.76 -16.35
C VAL A 82 -6.63 11.61 -15.63
N ALA A 83 -7.65 11.08 -16.30
CA ALA A 83 -8.98 10.91 -15.72
C ALA A 83 -9.00 9.79 -14.67
N ALA A 84 -8.26 8.71 -14.89
CA ALA A 84 -8.03 7.64 -13.92
C ALA A 84 -6.52 7.41 -13.76
N PRO A 85 -5.85 8.23 -12.92
CA PRO A 85 -4.40 8.38 -12.86
C PRO A 85 -3.63 7.08 -13.00
N ALA A 86 -2.97 6.91 -14.15
CA ALA A 86 -2.03 5.84 -14.35
C ALA A 86 -0.96 6.23 -15.33
N PHE A 87 0.21 5.60 -15.18
CA PHE A 87 1.43 6.03 -15.83
C PHE A 87 2.05 4.82 -16.53
N LYS A 88 2.60 5.02 -17.72
CA LYS A 88 3.46 4.04 -18.37
C LYS A 88 4.63 4.74 -19.02
N CYS A 89 5.84 4.28 -18.73
CA CYS A 89 7.05 4.79 -19.34
C CYS A 89 7.96 3.61 -19.69
N SER A 90 8.61 3.64 -20.86
CA SER A 90 9.55 2.60 -21.28
C SER A 90 10.96 2.73 -20.69
N CYS A 91 11.18 3.64 -19.73
CA CYS A 91 12.49 3.84 -19.10
C CYS A 91 12.82 2.76 -18.05
N PRO A 92 14.11 2.46 -17.79
CA PRO A 92 14.53 1.41 -16.84
C PRO A 92 14.47 1.86 -15.36
N SER A 93 13.73 2.92 -15.03
CA SER A 93 13.72 3.47 -13.67
C SER A 93 13.05 2.52 -12.68
N ARG A 94 13.67 2.38 -11.49
CA ARG A 94 13.08 1.70 -10.32
C ARG A 94 12.33 2.68 -9.40
N LYS A 95 11.79 3.76 -9.97
CA LYS A 95 10.92 4.71 -9.28
C LYS A 95 9.69 4.93 -10.13
N PHE A 96 8.51 4.78 -9.52
CA PHE A 96 7.23 4.87 -10.22
C PHE A 96 6.22 5.68 -9.41
N PRO A 97 5.61 6.73 -10.01
CA PRO A 97 5.87 7.30 -11.34
C PRO A 97 7.30 7.80 -11.51
N CYS A 98 7.87 7.62 -12.70
CA CYS A 98 9.25 8.03 -12.97
C CYS A 98 9.34 9.52 -13.33
N LYS A 99 10.56 10.07 -13.37
CA LYS A 99 10.79 11.48 -13.76
C LYS A 99 10.21 11.85 -15.13
N HIS A 100 10.10 10.91 -16.07
CA HIS A 100 9.53 11.19 -17.40
C HIS A 100 8.00 11.34 -17.31
N ALA A 101 7.32 10.47 -16.56
CA ALA A 101 5.88 10.59 -16.34
C ALA A 101 5.54 11.90 -15.61
N LEU A 102 6.30 12.25 -14.58
CA LEU A 102 6.16 13.53 -13.88
C LEU A 102 6.46 14.72 -14.81
N GLY A 103 7.56 14.66 -15.57
CA GLY A 103 7.94 15.72 -16.51
C GLY A 103 6.92 15.95 -17.63
N LEU A 104 6.34 14.88 -18.18
CA LEU A 104 5.29 14.99 -19.21
C LEU A 104 4.05 15.70 -18.66
N LEU A 105 3.62 15.34 -17.44
CA LEU A 105 2.47 15.98 -16.81
C LEU A 105 2.75 17.42 -16.39
N LEU A 106 3.97 17.72 -15.93
CA LEU A 106 4.38 19.10 -15.64
C LEU A 106 4.40 19.94 -16.91
N LEU A 107 4.84 19.37 -18.03
CA LEU A 107 4.76 20.04 -19.32
C LEU A 107 3.30 20.28 -19.73
N TRP A 108 2.44 19.27 -19.60
CA TRP A 108 1.01 19.40 -19.88
C TRP A 108 0.31 20.45 -19.00
N SER A 109 0.68 20.52 -17.71
CA SER A 109 0.11 21.46 -16.73
C SER A 109 0.32 22.94 -17.07
N GLN A 110 1.30 23.25 -17.94
CA GLN A 110 1.63 24.62 -18.35
C GLN A 110 0.66 25.19 -19.41
N GLY A 111 -0.41 24.48 -19.77
CA GLY A 111 -1.35 25.00 -20.75
C GLY A 111 -0.74 25.06 -22.15
N ARG A 112 -1.02 26.16 -22.86
CA ARG A 112 -0.49 26.40 -24.21
C ARG A 112 1.03 26.54 -24.24
N GLU A 113 1.64 27.03 -23.16
CA GLU A 113 3.10 27.19 -23.05
C GLU A 113 3.85 25.86 -23.07
N GLY A 114 3.19 24.78 -22.62
CA GLY A 114 3.73 23.42 -22.66
C GLY A 114 3.78 22.81 -24.07
N GLY A 115 3.06 23.38 -25.05
CA GLY A 115 3.08 22.93 -26.44
C GLY A 115 2.50 21.53 -26.67
N ILE A 116 1.71 20.99 -25.73
CA ILE A 116 0.99 19.72 -25.91
C ILE A 116 -0.41 20.03 -26.44
N GLU A 117 -0.61 19.73 -27.72
CA GLU A 117 -1.85 19.98 -28.43
C GLU A 117 -2.65 18.68 -28.66
N GLY A 118 -3.92 18.84 -29.01
CA GLY A 118 -4.78 17.74 -29.43
C GLY A 118 -4.21 17.05 -30.67
N ALA A 119 -3.99 15.73 -30.60
CA ALA A 119 -3.44 14.95 -31.70
C ALA A 119 -4.04 13.55 -31.76
N GLU A 120 -3.97 12.89 -32.93
CA GLU A 120 -4.38 11.49 -33.02
C GLU A 120 -3.45 10.60 -32.18
N ALA A 121 -4.03 9.82 -31.27
CA ALA A 121 -3.26 8.93 -30.41
C ALA A 121 -2.49 7.89 -31.24
N PRO A 122 -1.15 7.80 -31.11
CA PRO A 122 -0.36 6.76 -31.76
C PRO A 122 -0.81 5.35 -31.37
N GLU A 123 -0.52 4.36 -32.21
CA GLU A 123 -0.91 2.96 -31.99
C GLU A 123 -0.55 2.45 -30.59
N TRP A 124 0.67 2.68 -30.13
CA TRP A 124 1.14 2.24 -28.80
C TRP A 124 0.38 2.88 -27.63
N VAL A 125 -0.23 4.06 -27.82
CA VAL A 125 -1.11 4.73 -26.83
C VAL A 125 -2.48 4.06 -26.84
N ARG A 126 -3.03 3.80 -28.04
CA ARG A 126 -4.32 3.11 -28.22
C ARG A 126 -4.28 1.70 -27.65
N GLU A 127 -3.24 0.93 -27.95
CA GLU A 127 -3.00 -0.40 -27.39
C GLU A 127 -2.94 -0.39 -25.86
N TRP A 128 -2.24 0.59 -25.28
CA TRP A 128 -2.15 0.71 -23.83
C TRP A 128 -3.52 1.01 -23.20
N ARG A 129 -4.29 1.95 -23.78
CA ARG A 129 -5.64 2.30 -23.33
C ARG A 129 -6.59 1.10 -23.42
N ALA A 130 -6.61 0.41 -24.57
CA ALA A 130 -7.43 -0.78 -24.78
C ALA A 130 -7.05 -1.91 -23.81
N GLY A 131 -5.76 -2.13 -23.58
CA GLY A 131 -5.28 -3.11 -22.60
C GLY A 131 -5.72 -2.80 -21.16
N ARG A 132 -5.77 -1.52 -20.78
CA ARG A 132 -6.29 -1.09 -19.47
C ARG A 132 -7.78 -1.34 -19.34
N GLN A 133 -8.57 -0.97 -20.36
CA GLN A 133 -10.02 -1.19 -20.36
C GLN A 133 -10.34 -2.69 -20.28
N ALA A 134 -9.69 -3.51 -21.11
CA ALA A 134 -9.85 -4.96 -21.07
C ALA A 134 -9.45 -5.56 -19.72
N SER A 135 -8.39 -5.07 -19.08
CA SER A 135 -7.96 -5.54 -17.75
C SER A 135 -8.93 -5.13 -16.65
N ALA A 136 -9.49 -3.92 -16.70
CA ALA A 136 -10.50 -3.45 -15.76
C ALA A 136 -11.80 -4.27 -15.86
N THR A 137 -12.25 -4.57 -17.09
CA THR A 137 -13.41 -5.44 -17.31
C THR A 137 -13.13 -6.87 -16.84
N ARG A 138 -11.97 -7.45 -17.21
CA ARG A 138 -11.55 -8.78 -16.75
C ARG A 138 -11.41 -8.89 -15.23
N ARG A 139 -11.05 -7.81 -14.53
CA ARG A 139 -10.98 -7.78 -13.06
C ARG A 139 -12.34 -7.78 -12.38
N ARG A 140 -13.41 -7.40 -13.10
CA ARG A 140 -14.79 -7.34 -12.58
C ARG A 140 -15.63 -8.54 -13.01
N THR A 141 -15.37 -9.06 -14.21
CA THR A 141 -16.07 -10.26 -14.68
C THR A 141 -15.34 -11.49 -14.16
N PRO A 142 -16.02 -12.38 -13.41
CA PRO A 142 -15.45 -13.67 -13.06
C PRO A 142 -14.98 -14.35 -14.34
N ARG A 143 -13.75 -14.87 -14.35
CA ARG A 143 -13.28 -15.67 -15.48
C ARG A 143 -14.20 -16.89 -15.51
N ALA A 144 -15.07 -16.98 -16.52
CA ALA A 144 -15.83 -18.19 -16.81
C ALA A 144 -14.88 -19.26 -17.40
N GLU A 145 -13.84 -19.62 -16.64
CA GLU A 145 -13.17 -20.89 -16.85
C GLU A 145 -14.02 -21.93 -16.14
N VAL A 146 -14.41 -22.96 -16.89
CA VAL A 146 -15.10 -24.16 -16.40
C VAL A 146 -14.13 -24.92 -15.49
N ALA A 147 -13.83 -24.37 -14.32
CA ALA A 147 -13.19 -25.11 -13.25
C ALA A 147 -14.28 -26.04 -12.69
N ASP A 148 -14.11 -27.35 -12.86
CA ASP A 148 -14.94 -28.35 -12.18
C ASP A 148 -15.02 -27.97 -10.68
N PRO A 149 -16.18 -27.51 -10.19
CA PRO A 149 -16.33 -27.05 -8.81
C PRO A 149 -15.95 -28.15 -7.81
N ALA A 150 -16.18 -29.41 -8.17
CA ALA A 150 -15.82 -30.55 -7.34
C ALA A 150 -14.29 -30.75 -7.30
N ALA A 151 -13.57 -30.56 -8.41
CA ALA A 151 -12.10 -30.60 -8.42
C ALA A 151 -11.49 -29.43 -7.64
N ALA A 152 -12.07 -28.23 -7.72
CA ALA A 152 -11.63 -27.07 -6.93
C ALA A 152 -11.82 -27.31 -5.43
N ARG A 153 -12.99 -27.81 -5.03
CA ARG A 153 -13.28 -28.20 -3.64
C ARG A 153 -12.31 -29.27 -3.13
N ARG A 154 -12.10 -30.34 -3.89
CA ARG A 154 -11.12 -31.39 -3.54
C ARG A 154 -9.69 -30.86 -3.39
N ARG A 155 -9.28 -29.87 -4.21
CA ARG A 155 -7.96 -29.22 -4.05
C ARG A 155 -7.90 -28.39 -2.77
N ALA A 156 -8.96 -27.64 -2.45
CA ALA A 156 -9.04 -26.84 -1.23
C ALA A 156 -8.99 -27.73 0.02
N GLU A 157 -9.75 -28.84 0.05
CA GLU A 157 -9.75 -29.82 1.14
C GLU A 157 -8.38 -30.47 1.33
N ARG A 158 -7.71 -30.89 0.24
CA ARG A 158 -6.34 -31.43 0.32
C ARG A 158 -5.34 -30.41 0.85
N ARG A 159 -5.44 -29.16 0.41
CA ARG A 159 -4.59 -28.07 0.94
C ARG A 159 -4.85 -27.87 2.43
N ALA A 160 -6.10 -27.79 2.85
CA ALA A 160 -6.46 -27.63 4.25
C ALA A 160 -5.91 -28.77 5.12
N SER A 161 -6.01 -30.02 4.66
CA SER A 161 -5.43 -31.18 5.34
C SER A 161 -3.91 -31.10 5.46
N ARG A 162 -3.18 -30.73 4.38
CA ARG A 162 -1.72 -30.57 4.43
C ARG A 162 -1.29 -29.49 5.40
N VAL A 163 -1.98 -28.34 5.36
CA VAL A 163 -1.71 -27.22 6.27
C VAL A 163 -2.00 -27.62 7.72
N ALA A 164 -3.09 -28.34 7.98
CA ALA A 164 -3.43 -28.81 9.32
C ALA A 164 -2.37 -29.77 9.88
N SER A 165 -1.90 -30.74 9.08
CA SER A 165 -0.81 -31.63 9.49
C SER A 165 0.49 -30.85 9.78
N GLY A 166 0.85 -29.89 8.91
CA GLY A 166 2.02 -29.03 9.14
C GLY A 166 1.88 -28.17 10.40
N ALA A 167 0.71 -27.57 10.63
CA ALA A 167 0.44 -26.78 11.83
C ALA A 167 0.52 -27.63 13.11
N ALA A 168 0.05 -28.88 13.09
CA ALA A 168 0.16 -29.79 14.23
C ALA A 168 1.61 -30.19 14.54
N GLU A 169 2.42 -30.47 13.51
CA GLU A 169 3.85 -30.74 13.68
C GLU A 169 4.59 -29.52 14.25
N LEU A 170 4.28 -28.32 13.73
CA LEU A 170 4.84 -27.07 14.23
C LEU A 170 4.45 -26.80 15.69
N ASP A 171 3.20 -27.03 16.06
CA ASP A 171 2.69 -26.89 17.43
C ASP A 171 3.48 -27.77 18.41
N GLN A 172 3.64 -29.04 18.06
CA GLN A 172 4.42 -30.00 18.85
C GLN A 172 5.88 -29.55 18.97
N ARG A 173 6.48 -29.08 17.87
CA ARG A 173 7.88 -28.62 17.86
C ARG A 173 8.08 -27.40 18.78
N LEU A 174 7.17 -26.42 18.73
CA LEU A 174 7.21 -25.25 19.61
C LEU A 174 7.14 -25.68 21.09
N ALA A 175 6.24 -26.62 21.42
CA ALA A 175 6.12 -27.16 22.77
C ALA A 175 7.38 -27.93 23.22
N ASP A 176 8.01 -28.70 22.32
CA ASP A 176 9.27 -29.40 22.59
C ASP A 176 10.41 -28.41 22.87
N THR A 177 10.53 -27.35 22.06
CA THR A 177 11.54 -26.29 22.25
C THR A 177 11.38 -25.56 23.59
N LEU A 178 10.14 -25.27 23.99
CA LEU A 178 9.89 -24.67 25.31
C LEU A 178 10.24 -25.63 26.45
N ARG A 179 9.95 -26.93 26.31
CA ARG A 179 10.31 -27.96 27.30
C ARG A 179 11.81 -28.17 27.44
N SER A 180 12.59 -28.06 26.35
CA SER A 180 14.06 -28.10 26.42
C SER A 180 14.68 -26.83 27.00
N GLY A 181 13.91 -25.74 27.06
CA GLY A 181 14.36 -24.43 27.51
C GLY A 181 15.00 -23.61 26.39
N LEU A 182 14.90 -22.28 26.49
CA LEU A 182 15.43 -21.35 25.50
C LEU A 182 16.92 -21.04 25.69
N ALA A 183 17.51 -21.42 26.83
CA ALA A 183 18.90 -21.08 27.18
C ALA A 183 19.94 -21.77 26.28
N SER A 184 19.60 -22.93 25.71
CA SER A 184 20.43 -23.63 24.73
C SER A 184 20.21 -23.16 23.29
N ALA A 185 19.35 -22.16 23.06
CA ALA A 185 19.00 -21.71 21.73
C ALA A 185 20.17 -20.92 21.10
N GLY A 186 20.92 -21.62 20.24
CA GLY A 186 22.13 -21.11 19.58
C GLY A 186 22.08 -21.25 18.06
N HIS A 187 23.26 -21.41 17.43
CA HIS A 187 23.37 -21.53 15.97
C HIS A 187 22.71 -22.80 15.40
N GLU A 188 22.65 -23.90 16.17
CA GLU A 188 21.98 -25.15 15.74
C GLU A 188 20.47 -24.95 15.54
N ASP A 189 19.85 -24.09 16.35
CA ASP A 189 18.43 -23.76 16.25
C ASP A 189 18.10 -23.00 14.97
N ARG A 190 19.05 -22.22 14.43
CA ARG A 190 18.84 -21.53 13.14
C ARG A 190 18.61 -22.52 12.00
N ARG A 191 19.40 -23.59 11.91
CA ARG A 191 19.23 -24.64 10.89
C ARG A 191 17.93 -25.39 11.09
N ILE A 192 17.61 -25.72 12.34
CA ILE A 192 16.35 -26.37 12.72
C ILE A 192 15.15 -25.53 12.25
N TRP A 193 15.11 -24.23 12.54
CA TRP A 193 14.01 -23.38 12.15
C TRP A 193 13.91 -23.17 10.63
N GLN A 194 15.04 -23.23 9.90
CA GLN A 194 15.03 -23.26 8.44
C GLN A 194 14.42 -24.56 7.88
N GLU A 195 14.71 -25.70 8.49
CA GLU A 195 14.09 -26.99 8.13
C GLU A 195 12.60 -27.00 8.43
N VAL A 196 12.19 -26.47 9.60
CA VAL A 196 10.77 -26.27 9.94
C VAL A 196 10.10 -25.38 8.89
N ALA A 197 10.73 -24.27 8.50
CA ALA A 197 10.20 -23.40 7.46
C ALA A 197 10.05 -24.11 6.10
N ALA A 198 11.02 -24.96 5.71
CA ALA A 198 10.92 -25.77 4.49
C ALA A 198 9.72 -26.73 4.56
N ARG A 199 9.54 -27.43 5.68
CA ARG A 199 8.37 -28.30 5.91
C ARG A 199 7.05 -27.54 5.83
N MET A 200 7.00 -26.31 6.34
CA MET A 200 5.79 -25.48 6.23
C MET A 200 5.49 -25.06 4.79
N VAL A 201 6.50 -24.87 3.95
CA VAL A 201 6.29 -24.66 2.50
C VAL A 201 5.70 -25.92 1.86
N ASP A 202 6.24 -27.10 2.17
CA ASP A 202 5.73 -28.38 1.67
C ASP A 202 4.28 -28.66 2.13
N ALA A 203 3.96 -28.25 3.36
CA ALA A 203 2.62 -28.27 3.94
C ALA A 203 1.66 -27.23 3.32
N GLN A 204 2.13 -26.37 2.41
CA GLN A 204 1.38 -25.28 1.78
C GLN A 204 0.93 -24.16 2.76
N ALA A 205 1.73 -23.93 3.80
CA ALA A 205 1.55 -22.93 4.85
C ALA A 205 2.67 -21.86 4.81
N PRO A 206 2.78 -21.07 3.73
CA PRO A 206 3.90 -20.14 3.55
C PRO A 206 3.97 -19.04 4.63
N GLY A 207 2.86 -18.70 5.26
CA GLY A 207 2.85 -17.75 6.36
C GLY A 207 3.49 -18.31 7.63
N LEU A 208 3.20 -19.57 7.98
CA LEU A 208 3.89 -20.28 9.05
C LEU A 208 5.39 -20.44 8.74
N ALA A 209 5.72 -20.70 7.46
CA ALA A 209 7.10 -20.77 7.01
C ALA A 209 7.85 -19.44 7.22
N SER A 210 7.22 -18.29 6.92
CA SER A 210 7.81 -16.97 7.14
C SER A 210 8.15 -16.75 8.61
N ARG A 211 7.18 -17.01 9.50
CA ARG A 211 7.36 -16.84 10.95
C ARG A 211 8.44 -17.77 11.50
N ALA A 212 8.51 -19.02 11.03
CA ALA A 212 9.61 -19.92 11.39
C ALA A 212 10.99 -19.38 10.96
N ARG A 213 11.11 -18.75 9.78
CA ARG A 213 12.37 -18.10 9.36
C ARG A 213 12.73 -16.88 10.23
N GLU A 214 11.73 -16.14 10.70
CA GLU A 214 11.93 -15.02 11.62
C GLU A 214 12.47 -15.52 12.97
N LEU A 215 11.95 -16.62 13.51
CA LEU A 215 12.50 -17.25 14.72
C LEU A 215 13.99 -17.60 14.58
N ALA A 216 14.39 -18.08 13.39
CA ALA A 216 15.76 -18.49 13.10
C ALA A 216 16.81 -17.37 13.22
N VAL A 217 16.39 -16.10 13.17
CA VAL A 217 17.31 -14.94 13.21
C VAL A 217 17.32 -14.21 14.56
N ILE A 218 16.38 -14.49 15.47
CA ILE A 218 16.24 -13.78 16.74
C ILE A 218 17.46 -13.95 17.66
N PRO A 219 18.00 -15.17 17.91
CA PRO A 219 19.13 -15.34 18.83
C PRO A 219 20.39 -14.54 18.45
N GLY A 220 20.56 -14.22 17.15
CA GLY A 220 21.68 -13.42 16.65
C GLY A 220 21.43 -11.91 16.57
N SER A 221 20.31 -11.40 17.09
CA SER A 221 19.84 -10.03 16.87
C SER A 221 20.10 -9.05 18.03
N GLY A 222 21.04 -9.37 18.92
CA GLY A 222 21.44 -8.51 20.05
C GLY A 222 20.75 -8.82 21.38
N GLY A 223 20.70 -7.84 22.29
CA GLY A 223 20.20 -8.00 23.67
C GLY A 223 18.74 -8.43 23.77
N ASP A 224 18.39 -9.02 24.92
CA ASP A 224 17.06 -9.55 25.27
C ASP A 224 16.41 -10.43 24.18
N TRP A 225 17.24 -11.15 23.42
CA TRP A 225 16.74 -12.10 22.42
C TRP A 225 15.90 -13.25 23.02
N PRO A 226 16.10 -13.74 24.27
CA PRO A 226 15.28 -14.84 24.79
C PRO A 226 13.81 -14.44 24.95
N THR A 227 13.56 -13.25 25.48
CA THR A 227 12.20 -12.70 25.63
C THR A 227 11.53 -12.53 24.27
N ARG A 228 12.22 -11.90 23.31
CA ARG A 228 11.71 -11.75 21.94
C ARG A 228 11.45 -13.09 21.25
N LEU A 229 12.32 -14.08 21.47
CA LEU A 229 12.13 -15.41 20.91
C LEU A 229 10.88 -16.08 21.50
N LEU A 230 10.66 -15.95 22.81
CA LEU A 230 9.47 -16.48 23.47
C LEU A 230 8.19 -15.80 22.96
N GLU A 231 8.18 -14.48 22.82
CA GLU A 231 7.05 -13.71 22.27
C GLU A 231 6.68 -14.20 20.86
N GLU A 232 7.67 -14.30 19.98
CA GLU A 232 7.47 -14.70 18.59
C GLU A 232 7.07 -16.18 18.48
N GLN A 233 7.61 -17.07 19.33
CA GLN A 233 7.17 -18.46 19.43
C GLN A 233 5.72 -18.56 19.95
N SER A 234 5.34 -17.72 20.91
CA SER A 234 3.98 -17.69 21.46
C SER A 234 2.96 -17.24 20.42
N LEU A 235 3.28 -16.22 19.63
CA LEU A 235 2.46 -15.78 18.51
C LEU A 235 2.36 -16.86 17.41
N LEU A 236 3.46 -17.56 17.10
CA LEU A 236 3.45 -18.65 16.13
C LEU A 236 2.63 -19.85 16.63
N HIS A 237 2.77 -20.21 17.91
CA HIS A 237 1.96 -21.24 18.56
C HIS A 237 0.48 -20.87 18.50
N LEU A 238 0.12 -19.64 18.87
CA LEU A 238 -1.25 -19.15 18.81
C LEU A 238 -1.81 -19.26 17.38
N LEU A 239 -1.01 -18.95 16.35
CA LEU A 239 -1.43 -19.06 14.95
C LEU A 239 -1.67 -20.50 14.51
N ALA A 240 -0.76 -21.41 14.87
CA ALA A 240 -0.91 -22.84 14.60
C ALA A 240 -2.17 -23.40 15.28
N ARG A 241 -2.36 -23.11 16.57
CA ARG A 241 -3.56 -23.48 17.34
C ARG A 241 -4.83 -22.88 16.77
N GLY A 242 -4.79 -21.60 16.40
CA GLY A 242 -5.90 -20.89 15.76
C GLY A 242 -6.31 -21.54 14.44
N TYR A 243 -5.36 -22.03 13.65
CA TYR A 243 -5.67 -22.76 12.43
C TYR A 243 -6.29 -24.14 12.71
N LEU A 244 -5.73 -24.89 13.67
CA LEU A 244 -6.26 -26.20 14.06
C LEU A 244 -7.68 -26.12 14.63
N GLY A 245 -8.00 -25.01 15.32
CA GLY A 245 -9.34 -24.72 15.86
C GLY A 245 -10.19 -23.80 14.99
N CYS A 246 -9.83 -23.59 13.71
CA CYS A 246 -10.38 -22.52 12.88
C CYS A 246 -11.91 -22.59 12.71
N ASP A 247 -12.48 -23.79 12.67
CA ASP A 247 -13.93 -24.00 12.49
C ASP A 247 -14.77 -23.56 13.69
N GLY A 248 -14.17 -23.38 14.87
CA GLY A 248 -14.83 -22.86 16.06
C GLY A 248 -14.68 -21.35 16.26
N LEU A 249 -13.93 -20.65 15.40
CA LEU A 249 -13.67 -19.22 15.52
C LEU A 249 -14.78 -18.39 14.86
N PRO A 250 -15.03 -17.15 15.35
CA PRO A 250 -15.85 -16.18 14.61
C PRO A 250 -15.32 -16.00 13.19
N GLU A 251 -16.21 -15.86 12.21
CA GLU A 251 -15.88 -15.88 10.78
C GLU A 251 -14.75 -14.91 10.40
N GLY A 252 -14.78 -13.67 10.92
CA GLY A 252 -13.72 -12.70 10.69
C GLY A 252 -12.36 -13.16 11.21
N LEU A 253 -12.30 -13.70 12.43
CA LEU A 253 -11.06 -14.21 13.01
C LEU A 253 -10.57 -15.47 12.29
N ALA A 254 -11.47 -16.36 11.89
CA ALA A 254 -11.16 -17.51 11.04
C ALA A 254 -10.52 -17.07 9.71
N ALA A 255 -11.05 -16.02 9.08
CA ALA A 255 -10.49 -15.45 7.86
C ALA A 255 -9.11 -14.80 8.10
N THR A 256 -8.91 -14.11 9.23
CA THR A 256 -7.61 -13.58 9.66
C THR A 256 -6.57 -14.71 9.78
N VAL A 257 -6.92 -15.79 10.49
CA VAL A 257 -6.05 -16.96 10.67
C VAL A 257 -5.69 -17.60 9.33
N ARG A 258 -6.67 -17.86 8.45
CA ARG A 258 -6.41 -18.42 7.11
C ARG A 258 -5.49 -17.52 6.29
N THR A 259 -5.73 -16.22 6.31
CA THR A 259 -4.89 -15.25 5.60
C THR A 259 -3.44 -15.31 6.11
N ARG A 260 -3.23 -15.30 7.43
CA ARG A 260 -1.90 -15.36 8.04
C ARG A 260 -1.17 -16.67 7.81
N VAL A 261 -1.87 -17.79 7.70
CA VAL A 261 -1.27 -19.09 7.36
C VAL A 261 -0.83 -19.15 5.89
N GLY A 262 -1.48 -18.36 5.03
CA GLY A 262 -1.10 -18.19 3.63
C GLY A 262 -2.21 -18.49 2.61
N PHE A 263 -3.47 -18.56 3.05
CA PHE A 263 -4.60 -18.59 2.12
C PHE A 263 -4.85 -17.18 1.58
N THR A 264 -4.66 -17.00 0.28
CA THR A 264 -4.87 -15.72 -0.39
C THR A 264 -6.21 -15.71 -1.11
N ALA A 265 -6.98 -14.64 -0.96
CA ALA A 265 -8.13 -14.38 -1.82
C ALA A 265 -7.67 -13.89 -3.19
N ASP A 266 -8.31 -14.36 -4.26
CA ASP A 266 -8.10 -13.81 -5.59
C ASP A 266 -8.66 -12.38 -5.67
N THR A 267 -7.88 -11.46 -6.26
CA THR A 267 -8.28 -10.05 -6.32
C THR A 267 -9.48 -9.82 -7.25
N THR A 268 -9.63 -10.63 -8.30
CA THR A 268 -10.75 -10.57 -9.24
C THR A 268 -12.03 -11.02 -8.55
N GLU A 269 -11.99 -12.16 -7.85
CA GLU A 269 -13.12 -12.65 -7.06
C GLU A 269 -13.52 -11.65 -5.97
N LEU A 270 -12.53 -11.05 -5.30
CA LEU A 270 -12.77 -10.04 -4.28
C LEU A 270 -13.46 -8.79 -4.85
N LEU A 271 -13.01 -8.29 -6.00
CA LEU A 271 -13.59 -7.12 -6.67
C LEU A 271 -14.94 -7.40 -7.35
N ALA A 272 -15.26 -8.67 -7.63
CA ALA A 272 -16.59 -9.08 -8.09
C ALA A 272 -17.61 -9.18 -6.94
N GLY A 273 -17.14 -9.26 -5.69
CA GLY A 273 -17.97 -9.23 -4.49
C GLY A 273 -18.40 -7.82 -4.07
N PRO A 274 -18.88 -7.65 -2.81
CA PRO A 274 -19.29 -6.36 -2.29
C PRO A 274 -18.15 -5.35 -2.25
N THR A 275 -18.37 -4.18 -2.87
CA THR A 275 -17.46 -3.04 -2.82
C THR A 275 -18.03 -1.91 -1.96
N VAL A 276 -17.14 -1.10 -1.39
CA VAL A 276 -17.47 0.14 -0.68
C VAL A 276 -16.95 1.30 -1.51
N ARG A 277 -17.84 2.11 -2.07
CA ARG A 277 -17.48 3.42 -2.62
C ARG A 277 -17.43 4.45 -1.50
N ASP A 278 -16.35 5.21 -1.45
CA ASP A 278 -16.17 6.35 -0.55
C ASP A 278 -15.19 7.33 -1.25
N ARG A 279 -15.06 8.53 -0.69
CA ARG A 279 -14.01 9.49 -1.02
C ARG A 279 -12.85 9.26 -0.06
N TRP A 280 -11.76 8.71 -0.56
CA TRP A 280 -10.64 8.23 0.23
C TRP A 280 -9.52 9.27 0.27
N LEU A 281 -9.24 9.83 1.45
CA LEU A 281 -8.03 10.63 1.65
C LEU A 281 -6.81 9.71 1.66
N VAL A 282 -5.86 9.96 0.76
CA VAL A 282 -4.59 9.22 0.69
C VAL A 282 -3.65 9.75 1.78
N LEU A 283 -3.51 8.98 2.86
CA LEU A 283 -2.79 9.41 4.05
C LEU A 283 -1.27 9.22 3.91
N SER A 284 -0.81 8.12 3.33
CA SER A 284 0.61 7.90 3.05
C SER A 284 0.84 6.86 1.97
N GLN A 285 2.05 6.88 1.38
CA GLN A 285 2.53 5.86 0.44
C GLN A 285 4.00 5.58 0.74
N GLN A 286 4.34 4.32 0.99
CA GLN A 286 5.70 3.89 1.29
C GLN A 286 6.05 2.60 0.58
N ASP A 287 7.29 2.52 0.09
CA ASP A 287 7.84 1.33 -0.54
C ASP A 287 8.85 0.66 0.40
N SER A 288 8.70 -0.63 0.62
CA SER A 288 9.66 -1.48 1.32
C SER A 288 10.24 -2.51 0.37
N LEU A 289 11.52 -2.83 0.52
CA LEU A 289 12.21 -3.86 -0.26
C LEU A 289 12.46 -5.09 0.63
N ASP A 290 11.98 -6.24 0.17
CA ASP A 290 12.29 -7.54 0.75
C ASP A 290 12.89 -8.46 -0.34
N GLY A 291 14.21 -8.62 -0.30
CA GLY A 291 14.97 -9.32 -1.34
C GLY A 291 14.76 -8.70 -2.72
N GLN A 292 14.02 -9.39 -3.59
CA GLN A 292 13.68 -8.96 -4.95
C GLN A 292 12.23 -8.45 -5.07
N LEU A 293 11.47 -8.43 -3.99
CA LEU A 293 10.08 -7.98 -3.96
C LEU A 293 10.01 -6.57 -3.37
N THR A 294 9.53 -5.61 -4.14
CA THR A 294 9.15 -4.30 -3.63
C THR A 294 7.67 -4.30 -3.31
N THR A 295 7.34 -3.97 -2.06
CA THR A 295 5.95 -3.83 -1.61
C THR A 295 5.65 -2.36 -1.36
N ARG A 296 4.59 -1.85 -1.95
CA ARG A 296 4.05 -0.51 -1.72
C ARG A 296 2.85 -0.61 -0.79
N ARG A 297 2.89 0.12 0.32
CA ARG A 297 1.78 0.29 1.25
C ARG A 297 1.18 1.67 1.03
N ILE A 298 -0.13 1.72 0.79
CA ILE A 298 -0.88 2.99 0.69
C ILE A 298 -1.99 2.96 1.73
N TRP A 299 -1.95 3.91 2.65
CA TRP A 299 -2.99 4.07 3.67
C TRP A 299 -4.01 5.09 3.21
N LEU A 300 -5.28 4.75 3.39
CA LEU A 300 -6.43 5.56 3.02
C LEU A 300 -7.35 5.75 4.24
N LEU A 301 -8.06 6.89 4.26
CA LEU A 301 -9.14 7.15 5.21
C LEU A 301 -10.40 7.59 4.45
N GLY A 302 -11.49 6.84 4.60
CA GLY A 302 -12.79 7.21 4.07
C GLY A 302 -13.28 8.50 4.72
N THR A 303 -13.61 9.51 3.92
CA THR A 303 -13.95 10.84 4.43
C THR A 303 -15.37 10.93 4.97
N GLU A 304 -16.25 10.01 4.59
CA GLU A 304 -17.63 9.95 5.09
C GLU A 304 -17.73 9.20 6.43
N ARG A 305 -17.10 8.02 6.52
CA ARG A 305 -17.26 7.10 7.65
C ARG A 305 -16.03 6.94 8.54
N GLY A 306 -14.94 7.64 8.22
CA GLY A 306 -13.66 7.52 8.95
C GLY A 306 -13.04 6.12 8.86
N ARG A 307 -13.44 5.32 7.86
CA ARG A 307 -13.00 3.92 7.75
C ARG A 307 -11.56 3.88 7.20
N PRO A 308 -10.60 3.24 7.89
CA PRO A 308 -9.26 3.08 7.33
C PRO A 308 -9.23 2.00 6.25
N ALA A 309 -8.29 2.12 5.30
CA ALA A 309 -7.98 1.07 4.34
C ALA A 309 -6.47 1.01 4.06
N LEU A 310 -5.98 -0.19 3.76
CA LEU A 310 -4.61 -0.45 3.33
C LEU A 310 -4.62 -1.12 1.96
N LEU A 311 -4.03 -0.45 0.97
CA LEU A 311 -3.76 -1.04 -0.34
C LEU A 311 -2.32 -1.53 -0.40
N LEU A 312 -2.11 -2.69 -1.01
CA LEU A 312 -0.79 -3.26 -1.26
C LEU A 312 -0.54 -3.37 -2.75
N GLY A 313 0.57 -2.76 -3.20
CA GLY A 313 1.13 -2.95 -4.54
C GLY A 313 2.38 -3.80 -4.47
N PHE A 314 2.59 -4.69 -5.44
CA PHE A 314 3.77 -5.55 -5.49
C PHE A 314 4.53 -5.36 -6.80
N GLY A 315 5.86 -5.33 -6.71
CA GLY A 315 6.76 -5.24 -7.84
C GLY A 315 7.85 -6.31 -7.73
N ALA A 316 7.91 -7.21 -8.70
CA ALA A 316 8.85 -8.32 -8.72
C ALA A 316 10.20 -7.94 -9.35
N ALA A 317 11.25 -8.69 -9.03
CA ALA A 317 12.61 -8.51 -9.57
C ALA A 317 13.14 -7.07 -9.40
N GLY A 318 12.89 -6.47 -8.24
CA GLY A 318 13.32 -5.12 -7.89
C GLY A 318 12.61 -4.00 -8.68
N ARG A 319 11.52 -4.30 -9.38
CA ARG A 319 10.65 -3.29 -10.02
C ARG A 319 9.76 -2.63 -8.98
N THR A 320 9.45 -1.35 -9.19
CA THR A 320 8.48 -0.63 -8.36
C THR A 320 7.05 -1.06 -8.69
N PRO A 321 6.15 -1.14 -7.70
CA PRO A 321 4.73 -1.36 -7.94
C PRO A 321 4.10 -0.27 -8.83
N GLU A 322 3.19 -0.68 -9.72
CA GLU A 322 2.46 0.25 -10.61
C GLU A 322 1.36 1.03 -9.88
N LEU A 323 0.81 0.49 -8.79
CA LEU A 323 -0.20 1.17 -8.00
C LEU A 323 0.42 2.45 -7.40
N SER A 324 -0.14 3.62 -7.70
CA SER A 324 0.31 4.88 -7.11
C SER A 324 -0.87 5.81 -6.91
N LEU A 325 -1.01 6.34 -5.70
CA LEU A 325 -2.03 7.33 -5.36
C LEU A 325 -1.36 8.59 -4.77
N PRO A 326 -1.91 9.79 -5.03
CA PRO A 326 -1.27 11.03 -4.60
C PRO A 326 -1.57 11.30 -3.12
N VAL A 327 -0.55 11.20 -2.27
CA VAL A 327 -0.67 11.51 -0.82
C VAL A 327 -1.17 12.94 -0.63
N GLY A 328 -2.14 13.11 0.28
CA GLY A 328 -2.79 14.40 0.55
C GLY A 328 -3.99 14.73 -0.31
N ARG A 329 -4.33 13.87 -1.27
CA ARG A 329 -5.49 14.06 -2.14
C ARG A 329 -6.60 13.10 -1.77
N ILE A 330 -7.82 13.45 -2.18
CA ILE A 330 -8.99 12.60 -2.08
C ILE A 330 -9.19 11.90 -3.42
N VAL A 331 -9.40 10.58 -3.37
CA VAL A 331 -9.72 9.75 -4.54
C VAL A 331 -11.10 9.14 -4.32
N ASP A 332 -12.05 9.42 -5.20
CA ASP A 332 -13.34 8.70 -5.24
C ASP A 332 -13.10 7.34 -5.88
N ALA A 333 -13.27 6.28 -5.10
CA ALA A 333 -13.01 4.92 -5.55
C ALA A 333 -13.83 3.89 -4.79
N GLU A 334 -14.00 2.75 -5.45
CA GLU A 334 -14.54 1.54 -4.84
C GLU A 334 -13.41 0.68 -4.26
N LEU A 335 -13.58 0.22 -3.02
CA LEU A 335 -12.67 -0.71 -2.37
C LEU A 335 -13.40 -2.02 -2.01
N ALA A 336 -12.76 -3.15 -2.30
CA ALA A 336 -13.21 -4.46 -1.82
C ALA A 336 -12.30 -4.93 -0.68
N TYR A 337 -12.84 -5.06 0.52
CA TYR A 337 -12.06 -5.41 1.71
C TYR A 337 -11.85 -6.92 1.81
N HIS A 338 -10.61 -7.33 2.07
CA HIS A 338 -10.31 -8.72 2.39
C HIS A 338 -11.03 -9.14 3.68
N PRO A 339 -11.64 -10.33 3.72
CA PRO A 339 -12.25 -10.87 4.94
C PRO A 339 -11.21 -10.99 6.07
N ALA A 340 -11.54 -10.43 7.23
CA ALA A 340 -10.71 -10.45 8.43
C ALA A 340 -11.57 -10.04 9.64
N ALA A 341 -11.07 -10.28 10.86
CA ALA A 341 -11.68 -9.77 12.10
C ALA A 341 -11.73 -8.23 12.09
N LEU A 342 -10.68 -7.61 11.55
CA LEU A 342 -10.57 -6.18 11.30
C LEU A 342 -10.25 -5.97 9.81
N PRO A 343 -11.26 -5.80 8.95
CA PRO A 343 -11.03 -5.57 7.53
C PRO A 343 -10.32 -4.24 7.29
N LEU A 344 -8.99 -4.30 7.12
CA LEU A 344 -8.12 -3.17 6.76
C LEU A 344 -7.60 -3.28 5.32
N ARG A 345 -7.09 -4.46 4.95
CA ARG A 345 -6.53 -4.68 3.62
C ARG A 345 -7.66 -4.66 2.59
N ALA A 346 -7.48 -3.91 1.51
CA ALA A 346 -8.46 -3.84 0.42
C ALA A 346 -7.80 -3.93 -0.96
N ALA A 347 -8.60 -4.33 -1.95
CA ALA A 347 -8.29 -4.20 -3.36
C ALA A 347 -8.93 -2.91 -3.90
N LEU A 348 -8.15 -2.17 -4.71
CA LEU A 348 -8.64 -0.98 -5.39
C LEU A 348 -9.46 -1.37 -6.63
N GLY A 349 -10.73 -1.00 -6.61
CA GLY A 349 -11.66 -1.10 -7.73
C GLY A 349 -11.61 0.12 -8.64
N PRO A 350 -12.70 0.41 -9.37
CA PRO A 350 -12.83 1.59 -10.21
C PRO A 350 -12.57 2.90 -9.43
N GLN A 351 -11.90 3.84 -10.09
CA GLN A 351 -11.74 5.23 -9.64
C GLN A 351 -12.67 6.10 -10.47
N HIS A 352 -13.28 7.09 -9.81
CA HIS A 352 -14.31 7.95 -10.36
C HIS A 352 -13.78 9.39 -10.38
N GLY A 353 -13.24 9.82 -11.52
CA GLY A 353 -12.71 11.17 -11.71
C GLY A 353 -11.29 11.39 -11.20
N ALA A 354 -10.81 12.62 -11.37
CA ALA A 354 -9.46 13.03 -11.00
C ALA A 354 -9.33 13.26 -9.48
N PRO A 355 -8.15 13.03 -8.88
CA PRO A 355 -7.93 13.29 -7.47
C PRO A 355 -8.14 14.76 -7.08
N GLU A 356 -8.87 14.97 -6.00
CA GLU A 356 -9.21 16.29 -5.48
C GLU A 356 -8.26 16.71 -4.34
N GLN A 357 -8.22 18.01 -4.04
CA GLN A 357 -7.50 18.53 -2.88
C GLN A 357 -8.05 17.92 -1.58
N GLY A 358 -7.16 17.31 -0.80
CA GLY A 358 -7.52 16.83 0.54
C GLY A 358 -7.49 17.93 1.57
N ARG A 359 -8.06 17.62 2.74
CA ARG A 359 -8.05 18.44 3.95
C ARG A 359 -7.25 17.74 5.05
N ILE A 360 -6.88 18.49 6.09
CA ILE A 360 -6.33 17.89 7.31
C ILE A 360 -7.38 16.89 7.86
N PRO A 361 -7.02 15.61 8.04
CA PRO A 361 -7.92 14.64 8.64
C PRO A 361 -8.19 14.98 10.10
N ALA A 362 -9.40 14.72 10.58
CA ALA A 362 -9.69 14.81 12.01
C ALA A 362 -8.84 13.77 12.75
N GLY A 363 -8.05 14.24 13.71
CA GLY A 363 -7.23 13.38 14.55
C GLY A 363 -7.89 13.08 15.90
N VAL A 364 -7.41 12.03 16.55
CA VAL A 364 -7.79 11.64 17.92
C VAL A 364 -6.65 11.94 18.89
N ALA A 365 -6.97 12.03 20.18
CA ALA A 365 -5.97 12.15 21.24
C ALA A 365 -5.17 10.84 21.40
N VAL A 366 -3.98 10.92 22.03
CA VAL A 366 -3.14 9.74 22.29
C VAL A 366 -3.89 8.65 23.06
N GLY A 367 -4.68 9.01 24.07
CA GLY A 367 -5.45 8.06 24.87
C GLY A 367 -6.45 7.26 24.04
N ASP A 368 -7.20 7.93 23.17
CA ASP A 368 -8.17 7.30 22.27
C ASP A 368 -7.49 6.40 21.25
N ALA A 369 -6.32 6.81 20.75
CA ALA A 369 -5.52 5.98 19.85
C ALA A 369 -5.05 4.68 20.51
N LEU A 370 -4.61 4.73 21.77
CA LEU A 370 -4.23 3.56 22.55
C LEU A 370 -5.44 2.66 22.82
N GLY A 371 -6.60 3.23 23.16
CA GLY A 371 -7.84 2.48 23.33
C GLY A 371 -8.26 1.75 22.05
N ALA A 372 -8.23 2.44 20.92
CA ALA A 372 -8.53 1.85 19.62
C ALA A 372 -7.54 0.74 19.23
N TYR A 373 -6.25 0.92 19.52
CA TYR A 373 -5.24 -0.13 19.31
C TYR A 373 -5.48 -1.35 20.20
N GLY A 374 -5.88 -1.15 21.47
CA GLY A 374 -6.24 -2.23 22.38
C GLY A 374 -7.43 -3.05 21.89
N GLU A 375 -8.49 -2.40 21.43
CA GLU A 375 -9.65 -3.08 20.83
C GLU A 375 -9.26 -3.81 19.53
N ALA A 376 -8.37 -3.21 18.73
CA ALA A 376 -7.86 -3.85 17.53
C ALA A 376 -7.05 -5.11 17.85
N LEU A 377 -6.16 -5.06 18.85
CA LEU A 377 -5.41 -6.22 19.33
C LEU A 377 -6.32 -7.32 19.89
N ARG A 378 -7.42 -6.95 20.55
CA ARG A 378 -8.40 -7.91 21.06
C ARG A 378 -9.07 -8.70 19.93
N ALA A 379 -9.42 -8.03 18.84
CA ALA A 379 -10.03 -8.69 17.68
C ALA A 379 -8.99 -9.44 16.83
N ASP A 380 -7.74 -8.98 16.82
CA ASP A 380 -6.64 -9.58 16.07
C ASP A 380 -5.32 -9.62 16.90
N PRO A 381 -5.03 -10.74 17.58
CA PRO A 381 -3.87 -10.86 18.46
C PRO A 381 -2.50 -10.76 17.79
N TRP A 382 -2.41 -10.87 16.47
CA TRP A 382 -1.13 -10.73 15.74
C TRP A 382 -1.08 -9.45 14.91
N LEU A 383 -1.87 -8.45 15.29
CA LEU A 383 -1.84 -7.13 14.66
C LEU A 383 -0.50 -6.44 14.94
N ASP A 384 0.30 -6.25 13.89
CA ASP A 384 1.59 -5.56 14.01
C ASP A 384 1.41 -4.05 14.21
N GLU A 385 0.45 -3.47 13.47
CA GLU A 385 0.32 -2.02 13.28
C GLU A 385 -1.17 -1.65 13.09
N TRP A 386 -1.61 -0.58 13.75
CA TRP A 386 -2.94 0.02 13.60
C TRP A 386 -2.85 1.45 13.07
N PRO A 387 -3.59 1.81 12.00
CA PRO A 387 -3.54 3.16 11.45
C PRO A 387 -4.23 4.16 12.38
N VAL A 388 -3.54 5.25 12.69
CA VAL A 388 -4.04 6.32 13.57
C VAL A 388 -3.70 7.69 13.01
N VAL A 389 -4.66 8.60 13.04
CA VAL A 389 -4.43 10.04 12.86
C VAL A 389 -4.45 10.66 14.26
N LEU A 390 -3.28 11.09 14.75
CA LEU A 390 -3.16 11.85 15.99
C LEU A 390 -3.40 13.33 15.70
N GLY A 391 -4.29 13.95 16.47
CA GLY A 391 -4.57 15.38 16.38
C GLY A 391 -3.87 16.15 17.50
N GLN A 392 -3.45 17.38 17.21
CA GLN A 392 -2.89 18.30 18.22
C GLN A 392 -1.72 17.69 19.01
N VAL A 393 -0.76 17.04 18.34
CA VAL A 393 0.43 16.46 18.98
C VAL A 393 1.69 17.27 18.69
N VAL A 394 2.62 17.31 19.64
CA VAL A 394 3.92 17.96 19.51
C VAL A 394 5.03 16.88 19.50
N PRO A 395 5.91 16.85 18.49
CA PRO A 395 7.08 15.99 18.49
C PRO A 395 8.12 16.50 19.49
N VAL A 396 8.42 15.70 20.51
CA VAL A 396 9.35 16.06 21.59
C VAL A 396 10.55 15.09 21.59
N PRO A 397 11.80 15.59 21.49
CA PRO A 397 12.97 14.76 21.71
C PRO A 397 13.14 14.45 23.21
N THR A 398 13.47 13.21 23.52
CA THR A 398 13.72 12.72 24.89
C THR A 398 15.09 12.04 24.96
N PRO A 399 15.67 11.80 26.15
CA PRO A 399 16.92 11.05 26.28
C PRO A 399 16.84 9.62 25.69
N GLN A 400 15.64 9.04 25.61
CA GLN A 400 15.38 7.69 25.12
C GLN A 400 14.96 7.63 23.64
N GLY A 401 14.74 8.78 22.98
CA GLY A 401 14.31 8.83 21.59
C GLY A 401 13.42 10.04 21.29
N TRP A 402 12.31 9.80 20.59
CA TRP A 402 11.30 10.81 20.30
C TRP A 402 9.95 10.34 20.78
N GLN A 403 9.08 11.29 21.13
CA GLN A 403 7.69 11.02 21.46
C GLN A 403 6.77 12.04 20.79
N LEU A 404 5.51 11.67 20.60
CA LEU A 404 4.43 12.57 20.22
C LEU A 404 3.57 12.82 21.46
N ALA A 405 3.67 14.01 22.04
CA ALA A 405 2.92 14.41 23.22
C ALA A 405 1.63 15.13 22.82
N ASP A 406 0.52 14.84 23.50
CA ASP A 406 -0.71 15.62 23.37
C ASP A 406 -0.43 17.08 23.77
N ALA A 407 -0.95 18.04 22.99
CA ALA A 407 -0.76 19.46 23.29
C ALA A 407 -1.55 19.93 24.52
N GLU A 408 -2.71 19.32 24.76
CA GLU A 408 -3.63 19.68 25.85
C GLU A 408 -3.67 18.64 26.97
N GLY A 409 -2.93 17.53 26.85
CA GLY A 409 -3.01 16.39 27.75
C GLY A 409 -1.65 15.95 28.31
N ASP A 410 -1.69 15.04 29.28
CA ASP A 410 -0.50 14.51 29.95
C ASP A 410 0.05 13.21 29.30
N SER A 411 -0.47 12.85 28.12
CA SER A 411 -0.12 11.59 27.44
C SER A 411 0.86 11.81 26.29
N ALA A 412 1.75 10.84 26.08
CA ALA A 412 2.66 10.82 24.95
C ALA A 412 2.86 9.40 24.42
N LEU A 413 3.05 9.28 23.10
CA LEU A 413 3.42 8.02 22.45
C LEU A 413 4.90 8.02 22.10
N PRO A 414 5.67 6.99 22.51
CA PRO A 414 7.03 6.84 22.03
C PRO A 414 7.00 6.57 20.52
N VAL A 415 7.95 7.14 19.79
CA VAL A 415 8.15 6.86 18.37
C VAL A 415 8.99 5.60 18.21
N ASP A 416 8.60 4.68 17.32
CA ASP A 416 9.40 3.46 17.06
C ASP A 416 10.76 3.84 16.46
N PRO A 417 11.88 3.58 17.17
CA PRO A 417 13.21 4.04 16.76
C PRO A 417 13.72 3.36 15.48
N ARG A 418 13.10 2.26 15.02
CA ARG A 418 13.50 1.52 13.82
C ARG A 418 12.84 1.99 12.55
N ARG A 419 11.72 2.73 12.68
CA ARG A 419 10.79 2.96 11.57
C ARG A 419 10.92 4.34 10.93
N LEU A 420 11.82 5.17 11.43
CA LEU A 420 12.15 6.44 10.81
C LEU A 420 13.65 6.60 10.64
N ASP A 421 14.01 7.10 9.46
CA ASP A 421 15.32 7.71 9.31
C ASP A 421 15.37 9.01 10.15
N ARG A 422 16.57 9.40 10.59
CA ARG A 422 16.74 10.70 11.28
C ARG A 422 16.14 11.88 10.48
N PRO A 423 16.26 11.95 9.13
CA PRO A 423 15.64 13.00 8.34
C PRO A 423 14.13 13.18 8.55
N GLY A 424 13.33 12.10 8.63
CA GLY A 424 11.88 12.18 8.80
C GLY A 424 11.47 12.84 10.12
N LEU A 425 12.16 12.51 11.22
CA LEU A 425 11.92 13.14 12.52
C LEU A 425 12.28 14.63 12.53
N TRP A 426 13.39 15.00 11.91
CA TRP A 426 13.76 16.41 11.78
C TRP A 426 12.79 17.19 10.88
N ARG A 427 12.25 16.56 9.83
CA ARG A 427 11.15 17.15 9.04
C ARG A 427 9.91 17.35 9.90
N LEU A 428 9.51 16.34 10.68
CA LEU A 428 8.36 16.45 11.59
C LEU A 428 8.53 17.60 12.59
N ALA A 429 9.71 17.70 13.22
CA ALA A 429 10.03 18.80 14.12
C ALA A 429 10.01 20.16 13.42
N ALA A 430 10.51 20.25 12.18
CA ALA A 430 10.49 21.48 11.39
C ALA A 430 9.05 21.90 10.98
N VAL A 431 8.19 20.93 10.66
CA VAL A 431 6.76 21.17 10.36
C VAL A 431 6.01 21.65 11.59
N SER A 432 6.32 21.08 12.76
CA SER A 432 5.74 21.49 14.02
C SER A 432 6.21 22.89 14.44
N GLY A 433 7.50 23.18 14.34
CA GLY A 433 8.08 24.43 14.88
C GLY A 433 7.86 24.58 16.40
N GLY A 434 7.56 23.49 17.10
CA GLY A 434 7.15 23.49 18.51
C GLY A 434 5.64 23.66 18.73
N ALA A 435 4.86 23.90 17.68
CA ALA A 435 3.40 23.99 17.74
C ALA A 435 2.73 22.63 17.49
N PRO A 436 1.49 22.43 17.97
CA PRO A 436 0.73 21.20 17.71
C PRO A 436 0.47 20.96 16.22
N VAL A 437 0.60 19.72 15.80
CA VAL A 437 0.37 19.26 14.42
C VAL A 437 -0.54 18.04 14.37
N THR A 438 -1.08 17.75 13.19
CA THR A 438 -1.79 16.49 12.94
C THR A 438 -0.84 15.50 12.28
N VAL A 439 -0.76 14.27 12.79
CA VAL A 439 0.17 13.25 12.31
C VAL A 439 -0.57 11.94 12.06
N PHE A 440 -0.53 11.47 10.82
CA PHE A 440 -0.91 10.10 10.49
C PHE A 440 0.28 9.16 10.68
N GLY A 441 0.03 8.00 11.26
CA GLY A 441 1.02 6.96 11.42
C GLY A 441 0.45 5.61 11.77
N ALA A 442 1.35 4.66 12.02
CA ALA A 442 1.04 3.31 12.40
C ALA A 442 1.43 3.07 13.86
N LEU A 443 0.45 2.80 14.72
CA LEU A 443 0.66 2.48 16.12
C LEU A 443 0.88 0.98 16.28
N GLY A 444 1.99 0.57 16.87
CA GLY A 444 2.30 -0.83 17.16
C GLY A 444 2.88 -1.02 18.55
N HIS A 445 3.16 -2.27 18.91
CA HIS A 445 3.65 -2.64 20.25
C HIS A 445 5.00 -2.00 20.63
N ARG A 446 5.76 -1.47 19.66
CA ARG A 446 7.05 -0.78 19.91
C ARG A 446 6.95 0.75 19.86
N GLY A 447 5.75 1.28 19.69
CA GLY A 447 5.49 2.71 19.57
C GLY A 447 4.85 3.09 18.25
N PHE A 448 4.78 4.40 18.04
CA PHE A 448 4.15 5.01 16.88
C PHE A 448 5.15 5.24 15.76
N THR A 449 4.78 4.89 14.53
CA THR A 449 5.53 5.21 13.32
C THR A 449 4.81 6.36 12.60
N PRO A 450 5.26 7.63 12.74
CA PRO A 450 4.68 8.75 12.01
C PRO A 450 5.03 8.67 10.52
N LEU A 451 4.04 8.80 9.64
CA LEU A 451 4.20 8.61 8.20
C LEU A 451 3.97 9.90 7.42
N THR A 452 3.04 10.73 7.90
CA THR A 452 2.65 11.96 7.22
C THR A 452 2.16 12.98 8.24
N ALA A 453 2.56 14.24 8.08
CA ALA A 453 2.20 15.33 8.98
C ALA A 453 1.54 16.48 8.21
N TRP A 454 0.60 17.16 8.89
CA TRP A 454 -0.04 18.38 8.42
C TRP A 454 0.22 19.50 9.41
N SER A 455 0.64 20.65 8.89
CA SER A 455 0.69 21.89 9.66
C SER A 455 -0.65 22.64 9.50
N PRO A 456 -1.20 23.23 10.57
CA PRO A 456 -2.34 24.15 10.47
C PRO A 456 -2.11 25.32 9.50
N GLN A 457 -0.84 25.68 9.28
CA GLN A 457 -0.43 26.80 8.40
C GLN A 457 -0.44 26.42 6.91
N ALA A 458 -0.41 25.12 6.59
CA ALA A 458 -0.42 24.60 5.23
C ALA A 458 -1.36 23.38 5.12
N PRO A 459 -2.68 23.57 5.29
CA PRO A 459 -3.64 22.47 5.45
C PRO A 459 -3.79 21.58 4.21
N GLY A 460 -3.36 22.05 3.03
CA GLY A 460 -3.42 21.32 1.77
C GLY A 460 -2.17 20.50 1.43
N ASP A 461 -1.06 20.70 2.15
CA ASP A 461 0.25 20.16 1.78
C ASP A 461 0.80 19.23 2.88
N PRO A 462 0.47 17.93 2.84
CA PRO A 462 1.07 16.98 3.77
C PRO A 462 2.57 16.83 3.52
N VAL A 463 3.31 16.77 4.63
CA VAL A 463 4.73 16.44 4.60
C VAL A 463 4.90 14.95 4.85
N ARG A 464 5.46 14.24 3.86
CA ARG A 464 5.87 12.85 3.99
C ARG A 464 7.13 12.76 4.85
N LEU A 465 7.09 11.88 5.84
CA LEU A 465 8.16 11.71 6.81
C LEU A 465 9.17 10.67 6.29
#